data_AF-A0A2W6CJK1-F1
#
_entry.id   AF-A0A2W6CJK1-F1
#
_cell.length_a   1.000
_cell.length_b   1.000
_cell.length_c   1.000
_cell.angle_alpha   90.00
_cell.angle_beta   90.00
_cell.angle_gamma   90.00
#
_symmetry.space_group_name_H-M   'P 1'
#
loop_
_entity.id
_entity.type
_entity.pdbx_description
1 polymer ?
#
loop_
_entity_poly.entity_id
_entity_poly.type
_entity_poly.pdbx_seq_one_letter_code
_entity_poly.pdbx_strand_id
1 'polypeptide(L)'
;MPEHRRATLAGIRLVTVLDPEYPANLRTVAARPPFLFLRGTLVPADWRAVAVVGTRLPSPAARARAGAMARVLAEAGFTVVSGLARGIDSAAHLGALEAGGRTVAVLGTGIERMYPAENAALAERIAGSGGLVSQFWPTAGPTRTTFPMRNAVSAGLALATVVVEASATSGARHQARLALGQGRLVVLPDELVGAEAWARAVAARNGVAVVGDLGGLVGILDRQARLEATTKGQPSPSVSGPEQLRLL
;
A
#
# COMPACT_ATOMS: atom_id res chain seq x y z
N MET A 1 9.06 7.07 -30.91
CA MET A 1 9.85 7.19 -29.66
C MET A 1 9.58 5.97 -28.79
N PRO A 2 10.58 5.26 -28.29
CA PRO A 2 10.38 4.18 -27.31
C PRO A 2 9.67 4.72 -26.06
N GLU A 3 8.74 3.93 -25.49
CA GLU A 3 7.87 4.40 -24.39
C GLU A 3 8.64 4.87 -23.15
N HIS A 4 9.79 4.26 -22.84
CA HIS A 4 10.64 4.68 -21.72
C HIS A 4 11.21 6.11 -21.88
N ARG A 5 11.56 6.54 -23.10
CA ARG A 5 12.04 7.92 -23.33
C ARG A 5 10.91 8.94 -23.24
N ARG A 6 9.70 8.55 -23.62
CA ARG A 6 8.51 9.40 -23.52
C ARG A 6 8.11 9.63 -22.06
N ALA A 7 8.17 8.59 -21.24
CA ALA A 7 7.89 8.67 -19.81
C ALA A 7 8.77 9.70 -19.10
N THR A 8 10.09 9.67 -19.34
CA THR A 8 11.05 10.60 -18.73
C THR A 8 10.70 12.07 -18.98
N LEU A 9 10.17 12.40 -20.17
CA LEU A 9 9.80 13.77 -20.54
C LEU A 9 8.52 14.26 -19.83
N ALA A 10 7.72 13.35 -19.26
CA ALA A 10 6.50 13.65 -18.52
C ALA A 10 6.69 13.57 -16.99
N GLY A 11 7.94 13.61 -16.49
CA GLY A 11 8.24 13.46 -15.06
C GLY A 11 8.02 12.05 -14.52
N ILE A 12 7.93 11.05 -15.39
CA ILE A 12 7.83 9.63 -15.04
C ILE A 12 9.21 9.01 -15.13
N ARG A 13 9.67 8.40 -14.04
CA ARG A 13 10.96 7.70 -13.97
C ARG A 13 10.74 6.20 -14.15
N LEU A 14 11.66 5.54 -14.86
CA LEU A 14 11.74 4.08 -14.90
C LEU A 14 12.72 3.65 -13.81
N VAL A 15 12.24 2.86 -12.86
CA VAL A 15 13.03 2.29 -11.76
C VAL A 15 13.11 0.78 -11.96
N THR A 16 14.30 0.25 -12.12
CA THR A 16 14.56 -1.19 -12.33
C THR A 16 14.93 -1.87 -11.03
N VAL A 17 14.83 -3.19 -10.98
CA VAL A 17 15.24 -4.00 -9.82
C VAL A 17 16.72 -3.84 -9.46
N LEU A 18 17.55 -3.27 -10.33
CA LEU A 18 18.97 -3.00 -10.06
C LEU A 18 19.17 -1.64 -9.37
N ASP A 19 18.20 -0.74 -9.46
CA ASP A 19 18.31 0.61 -8.92
C ASP A 19 18.13 0.61 -7.40
N PRO A 20 18.86 1.46 -6.65
CA PRO A 20 18.68 1.61 -5.20
C PRO A 20 17.27 2.04 -4.79
N GLU A 21 16.58 2.80 -5.65
CA GLU A 21 15.22 3.29 -5.40
C GLU A 21 14.14 2.18 -5.50
N TYR A 22 14.47 1.02 -6.08
CA TYR A 22 13.48 -0.05 -6.20
C TYR A 22 13.11 -0.59 -4.82
N PRO A 23 11.80 -0.67 -4.47
CA PRO A 23 11.35 -0.96 -3.11
C PRO A 23 12.00 -2.21 -2.51
N ALA A 24 12.66 -2.04 -1.37
CA ALA A 24 13.40 -3.12 -0.69
C ALA A 24 12.49 -4.33 -0.41
N ASN A 25 11.26 -4.08 0.05
CA ASN A 25 10.26 -5.13 0.25
C ASN A 25 9.95 -5.88 -1.05
N LEU A 26 9.64 -5.17 -2.14
CA LEU A 26 9.27 -5.83 -3.39
C LEU A 26 10.43 -6.64 -3.97
N ARG A 27 11.68 -6.25 -3.69
CA ARG A 27 12.88 -6.99 -4.10
C ARG A 27 12.93 -8.41 -3.53
N THR A 28 12.34 -8.66 -2.36
CA THR A 28 12.29 -9.99 -1.75
C THR A 28 11.18 -10.89 -2.30
N VAL A 29 10.29 -10.35 -3.13
CA VAL A 29 9.19 -11.13 -3.74
C VAL A 29 9.73 -11.92 -4.94
N ALA A 30 9.39 -13.21 -5.03
CA ALA A 30 9.83 -14.08 -6.11
C ALA A 30 9.34 -13.60 -7.49
N ALA A 31 8.05 -13.30 -7.62
CA ALA A 31 7.42 -12.80 -8.84
C ALA A 31 7.44 -11.26 -8.96
N ARG A 32 8.51 -10.61 -8.47
CA ARG A 32 8.65 -9.15 -8.52
C ARG A 32 8.74 -8.64 -9.98
N PRO A 33 8.13 -7.50 -10.31
CA PRO A 33 8.30 -6.92 -11.64
C PRO A 33 9.74 -6.42 -11.83
N PRO A 34 10.38 -6.63 -12.99
CA PRO A 34 11.77 -6.22 -13.20
C PRO A 34 11.96 -4.70 -13.21
N PHE A 35 10.88 -3.94 -13.44
CA PHE A 35 10.87 -2.50 -13.41
C PHE A 35 9.51 -1.95 -12.96
N LEU A 36 9.51 -0.67 -12.60
CA LEU A 36 8.36 0.13 -12.22
C LEU A 36 8.48 1.50 -12.90
N PHE A 37 7.36 2.01 -13.41
CA PHE A 37 7.21 3.42 -13.72
C PHE A 37 6.75 4.16 -12.48
N LEU A 38 7.42 5.28 -12.18
CA LEU A 38 7.23 6.07 -10.98
C LEU A 38 6.95 7.52 -11.34
N ARG A 39 5.89 8.09 -10.76
CA ARG A 39 5.64 9.54 -10.73
C ARG A 39 5.61 9.99 -9.28
N GLY A 40 6.36 11.03 -8.93
CA GLY A 40 6.67 11.35 -7.52
C GLY A 40 7.93 10.63 -7.04
N THR A 41 7.98 10.27 -5.77
CA THR A 41 9.18 9.72 -5.11
C THR A 41 8.90 8.40 -4.42
N LEU A 42 9.91 7.53 -4.38
CA LEU A 42 10.03 6.43 -3.43
C LEU A 42 11.26 6.72 -2.56
N VAL A 43 11.16 6.47 -1.26
CA VAL A 43 12.23 6.75 -0.31
C VAL A 43 12.58 5.49 0.48
N PRO A 44 13.80 5.37 1.06
CA PRO A 44 14.17 4.19 1.82
C PRO A 44 13.16 3.84 2.93
N ALA A 45 12.61 4.84 3.63
CA ALA A 45 11.61 4.65 4.68
C ALA A 45 10.31 3.95 4.19
N ASP A 46 10.04 3.89 2.89
CA ASP A 46 8.90 3.14 2.33
C ASP A 46 9.04 1.62 2.54
N TRP A 47 10.17 1.12 3.08
CA TRP A 47 10.24 -0.24 3.62
C TRP A 47 9.23 -0.46 4.77
N ARG A 48 8.84 0.61 5.48
CA ARG A 48 7.75 0.62 6.48
C ARG A 48 6.36 0.77 5.83
N ALA A 49 6.19 0.37 4.58
CA ALA A 49 4.88 0.48 3.92
C ALA A 49 3.85 -0.51 4.47
N VAL A 50 2.61 -0.07 4.61
CA VAL A 50 1.44 -0.89 4.98
C VAL A 50 0.39 -0.74 3.88
N ALA A 51 -0.01 -1.87 3.27
CA ALA A 51 -1.08 -1.87 2.29
C ALA A 51 -2.43 -1.80 3.00
N VAL A 52 -3.29 -0.84 2.65
CA VAL A 52 -4.65 -0.72 3.20
C VAL A 52 -5.65 -0.89 2.06
N VAL A 53 -6.42 -1.97 2.10
CA VAL A 53 -7.26 -2.40 0.97
C VAL A 53 -8.64 -2.85 1.40
N GLY A 54 -9.59 -2.80 0.47
CA GLY A 54 -10.93 -3.30 0.72
C GLY A 54 -11.89 -3.12 -0.45
N THR A 55 -13.18 -3.14 -0.13
CA THR A 55 -14.27 -3.03 -1.11
C THR A 55 -14.28 -1.66 -1.82
N ARG A 56 -14.78 -1.68 -3.06
CA ARG A 56 -15.02 -0.47 -3.85
C ARG A 56 -16.30 0.27 -3.45
N LEU A 57 -17.18 -0.41 -2.71
CA LEU A 57 -18.48 0.09 -2.26
C LEU A 57 -18.62 -0.09 -0.74
N PRO A 58 -17.79 0.59 0.07
CA PRO A 58 -17.83 0.43 1.51
C PRO A 58 -19.05 1.12 2.11
N SER A 59 -19.50 0.59 3.25
CA SER A 59 -20.41 1.32 4.14
C SER A 59 -19.77 2.64 4.63
N PRO A 60 -20.56 3.63 5.08
CA PRO A 60 -20.00 4.84 5.68
C PRO A 60 -19.06 4.53 6.85
N ALA A 61 -19.41 3.55 7.69
CA ALA A 61 -18.58 3.11 8.81
C ALA A 61 -17.25 2.50 8.34
N ALA A 62 -17.26 1.63 7.33
CA ALA A 62 -16.04 1.03 6.79
C ALA A 62 -15.13 2.06 6.10
N ARG A 63 -15.73 3.05 5.41
CA ARG A 63 -14.99 4.17 4.84
C ARG A 63 -14.31 5.00 5.93
N ALA A 64 -15.04 5.34 7.00
CA ALA A 64 -14.49 6.09 8.13
C ALA A 64 -13.36 5.30 8.83
N ARG A 65 -13.55 4.00 9.03
CA ARG A 65 -12.54 3.10 9.58
C ARG A 65 -11.26 3.06 8.73
N ALA A 66 -11.39 2.94 7.41
CA ALA A 66 -10.23 2.96 6.51
C ALA A 66 -9.43 4.26 6.60
N GLY A 67 -10.12 5.40 6.63
CA GLY A 67 -9.49 6.71 6.81
C GLY A 67 -8.79 6.82 8.16
N ALA A 68 -9.46 6.42 9.25
CA ALA A 68 -8.90 6.45 10.60
C ALA A 68 -7.68 5.54 10.75
N MET A 69 -7.73 4.31 10.20
CA MET A 69 -6.60 3.40 10.17
C MET A 69 -5.43 3.99 9.40
N ALA A 70 -5.66 4.52 8.19
CA ALA A 70 -4.59 5.12 7.40
C ALA A 70 -3.98 6.35 8.07
N ARG A 71 -4.80 7.16 8.75
CA ARG A 71 -4.34 8.31 9.52
C ARG A 71 -3.40 7.90 10.66
N VAL A 72 -3.80 6.98 11.53
CA VAL A 72 -2.94 6.55 12.66
C VAL A 72 -1.66 5.85 12.18
N LEU A 73 -1.72 5.14 11.05
CA LEU A 73 -0.54 4.54 10.43
C LEU A 73 0.44 5.61 9.94
N ALA A 74 -0.09 6.63 9.25
CA ALA A 74 0.69 7.76 8.80
C ALA A 74 1.33 8.54 9.97
N GLU A 75 0.56 8.81 11.03
CA GLU A 75 1.04 9.46 12.27
C GLU A 75 2.14 8.63 12.97
N ALA A 76 2.08 7.30 12.87
CA ALA A 76 3.11 6.39 13.38
C ALA A 76 4.33 6.21 12.43
N GLY A 77 4.37 6.96 11.32
CA GLY A 77 5.48 6.97 10.37
C GLY A 77 5.49 5.78 9.40
N PHE A 78 4.35 5.10 9.19
CA PHE A 78 4.20 4.13 8.12
C PHE A 78 3.78 4.82 6.82
N THR A 79 4.32 4.35 5.69
CA THR A 79 3.81 4.74 4.37
C THR A 79 2.54 3.96 4.06
N VAL A 80 1.43 4.64 3.78
CA VAL A 80 0.19 3.97 3.37
C VAL A 80 0.23 3.62 1.89
N VAL A 81 0.08 2.35 1.55
CA VAL A 81 0.02 1.87 0.17
C VAL A 81 -1.39 1.42 -0.17
N SER A 82 -1.90 1.82 -1.33
CA SER A 82 -3.16 1.29 -1.81
C SER A 82 -3.24 1.37 -3.33
N GLY A 83 -4.37 0.98 -3.90
CA GLY A 83 -4.53 0.76 -5.33
C GLY A 83 -5.20 1.88 -6.12
N LEU A 84 -5.48 3.02 -5.48
CA LEU A 84 -6.27 4.13 -6.03
C LEU A 84 -7.68 3.75 -6.51
N ALA A 85 -8.23 2.60 -6.12
CA ALA A 85 -9.61 2.26 -6.47
C ALA A 85 -10.61 3.17 -5.71
N ARG A 86 -11.87 3.16 -6.13
CA ARG A 86 -12.96 3.75 -5.33
C ARG A 86 -13.07 3.05 -3.97
N GLY A 87 -13.71 3.71 -3.02
CA GLY A 87 -14.06 3.11 -1.73
C GLY A 87 -12.89 3.13 -0.77
N ILE A 88 -12.50 1.95 -0.26
CA ILE A 88 -11.50 1.81 0.80
C ILE A 88 -10.13 2.36 0.37
N ASP A 89 -9.68 2.07 -0.85
CA ASP A 89 -8.39 2.57 -1.36
C ASP A 89 -8.34 4.12 -1.35
N SER A 90 -9.36 4.79 -1.88
CA SER A 90 -9.48 6.26 -1.82
C SER A 90 -9.47 6.78 -0.38
N ALA A 91 -10.23 6.14 0.53
CA ALA A 91 -10.33 6.57 1.93
C ALA A 91 -8.99 6.43 2.67
N ALA A 92 -8.24 5.36 2.38
CA ALA A 92 -6.92 5.14 2.96
C ALA A 92 -5.92 6.22 2.49
N HIS A 93 -5.87 6.51 1.19
CA HIS A 93 -5.02 7.59 0.68
C HIS A 93 -5.38 8.96 1.28
N LEU A 94 -6.67 9.27 1.36
CA LEU A 94 -7.14 10.53 1.95
C LEU A 94 -6.75 10.64 3.43
N GLY A 95 -7.00 9.60 4.23
CA GLY A 95 -6.64 9.60 5.66
C GLY A 95 -5.14 9.78 5.90
N ALA A 96 -4.30 9.16 5.08
CA ALA A 96 -2.84 9.35 5.15
C ALA A 96 -2.43 10.79 4.79
N LEU A 97 -3.02 11.37 3.74
CA LEU A 97 -2.74 12.74 3.31
C LEU A 97 -3.24 13.78 4.33
N GLU A 98 -4.41 13.56 4.94
CA GLU A 98 -4.99 14.43 5.97
C GLU A 98 -4.14 14.46 7.25
N ALA A 99 -3.43 13.37 7.53
CA ALA A 99 -2.42 13.29 8.60
C ALA A 99 -1.11 14.04 8.27
N GLY A 100 -0.97 14.60 7.07
CA GLY A 100 0.31 15.11 6.56
C GLY A 100 1.35 14.00 6.30
N GLY A 101 0.91 12.73 6.27
CA GLY A 101 1.77 11.59 6.09
C GLY A 101 2.03 11.24 4.64
N ARG A 102 2.69 10.08 4.47
CA ARG A 102 3.15 9.59 3.18
C ARG A 102 2.25 8.49 2.63
N THR A 103 1.94 8.55 1.34
CA THR A 103 1.17 7.50 0.67
C THR A 103 1.62 7.21 -0.75
N VAL A 104 1.54 5.94 -1.17
CA VAL A 104 1.93 5.47 -2.50
C VAL A 104 0.78 4.69 -3.13
N ALA A 105 0.41 5.04 -4.35
CA ALA A 105 -0.61 4.30 -5.11
C ALA A 105 0.04 3.34 -6.12
N VAL A 106 -0.42 2.09 -6.13
CA VAL A 106 -0.02 1.09 -7.13
C VAL A 106 -1.14 0.94 -8.15
N LEU A 107 -0.86 1.33 -9.39
CA LEU A 107 -1.85 1.45 -10.46
C LEU A 107 -2.08 0.11 -11.18
N GLY A 108 -3.35 -0.16 -11.50
CA GLY A 108 -3.77 -1.31 -12.31
C GLY A 108 -3.73 -1.05 -13.81
N THR A 109 -3.13 0.06 -14.22
CA THR A 109 -3.05 0.60 -15.58
C THR A 109 -1.65 1.17 -15.81
N GLY A 110 -1.32 1.53 -17.04
CA GLY A 110 -0.16 2.36 -17.32
C GLY A 110 -0.24 3.69 -16.57
N ILE A 111 0.91 4.24 -16.19
CA ILE A 111 0.99 5.44 -15.35
C ILE A 111 0.48 6.72 -16.02
N GLU A 112 0.31 6.75 -17.35
CA GLU A 112 -0.36 7.86 -18.06
C GLU A 112 -1.89 7.70 -18.07
N ARG A 113 -2.43 6.55 -17.65
CA ARG A 113 -3.88 6.27 -17.65
C ARG A 113 -4.43 6.20 -16.23
N MET A 114 -4.90 7.32 -15.70
CA MET A 114 -5.58 7.35 -14.40
C MET A 114 -6.91 6.60 -14.45
N TYR A 115 -7.06 5.62 -13.56
CA TYR A 115 -8.29 4.86 -13.39
C TYR A 115 -8.54 4.57 -11.90
N PRO A 116 -9.73 4.89 -11.38
CA PRO A 116 -10.85 5.56 -12.06
C PRO A 116 -10.56 7.05 -12.29
N ALA A 117 -11.18 7.65 -13.32
CA ALA A 117 -10.94 9.05 -13.68
C ALA A 117 -11.30 10.05 -12.56
N GLU A 118 -12.32 9.73 -11.76
CA GLU A 118 -12.74 10.53 -10.59
C GLU A 118 -11.64 10.69 -9.52
N ASN A 119 -10.66 9.77 -9.47
CA ASN A 119 -9.54 9.84 -8.53
C ASN A 119 -8.32 10.59 -9.10
N ALA A 120 -8.42 11.27 -10.25
CA ALA A 120 -7.28 11.98 -10.85
C ALA A 120 -6.69 13.06 -9.92
N ALA A 121 -7.54 13.88 -9.29
CA ALA A 121 -7.08 14.90 -8.34
C ALA A 121 -6.41 14.29 -7.10
N LEU A 122 -6.91 13.14 -6.63
CA LEU A 122 -6.29 12.40 -5.55
C LEU A 122 -4.92 11.84 -5.97
N ALA A 123 -4.79 11.36 -7.21
CA ALA A 123 -3.53 10.86 -7.76
C ALA A 123 -2.42 11.93 -7.80
N GLU A 124 -2.77 13.19 -8.10
CA GLU A 124 -1.82 14.31 -8.04
C GLU A 124 -1.37 14.60 -6.60
N ARG A 125 -2.31 14.61 -5.64
CA ARG A 125 -1.97 14.79 -4.22
C ARG A 125 -1.04 13.67 -3.71
N ILE A 126 -1.32 12.43 -4.11
CA ILE A 126 -0.48 11.26 -3.78
C ILE A 126 0.92 11.42 -4.38
N ALA A 127 1.03 11.85 -5.64
CA ALA A 127 2.33 12.07 -6.28
C ALA A 127 3.17 13.15 -5.59
N GLY A 128 2.54 14.13 -4.94
CA GLY A 128 3.22 15.18 -4.16
C GLY A 128 3.72 14.74 -2.78
N SER A 129 3.01 13.82 -2.10
CA SER A 129 3.39 13.31 -0.77
C SER A 129 4.25 12.04 -0.83
N GLY A 130 3.97 11.19 -1.81
CA GLY A 130 4.69 9.95 -2.07
C GLY A 130 4.85 9.72 -3.57
N GLY A 131 4.15 8.73 -4.10
CA GLY A 131 4.30 8.39 -5.51
C GLY A 131 3.19 7.53 -6.08
N LEU A 132 3.09 7.56 -7.40
CA LEU A 132 2.32 6.61 -8.20
C LEU A 132 3.28 5.62 -8.82
N VAL A 133 2.94 4.34 -8.72
CA VAL A 133 3.76 3.23 -9.19
C VAL A 133 2.94 2.38 -10.15
N SER A 134 3.50 2.03 -11.30
CA SER A 134 2.91 1.05 -12.22
C SER A 134 3.97 0.11 -12.76
N GLN A 135 3.66 -1.18 -12.82
CA GLN A 135 4.50 -2.18 -13.51
C GLN A 135 4.14 -2.33 -15.00
N PHE A 136 3.18 -1.55 -15.50
CA PHE A 136 2.71 -1.63 -16.87
C PHE A 136 3.27 -0.49 -17.69
N TRP A 137 3.43 -0.73 -19.00
CA TRP A 137 3.80 0.30 -19.97
C TRP A 137 2.96 1.57 -19.80
N PRO A 138 3.52 2.78 -19.97
CA PRO A 138 2.88 4.03 -19.56
C PRO A 138 1.48 4.22 -20.14
N THR A 139 1.26 3.75 -21.37
CA THR A 139 0.00 3.89 -22.12
C THR A 139 -0.97 2.71 -21.94
N ALA A 140 -0.61 1.68 -21.16
CA ALA A 140 -1.40 0.46 -21.02
C ALA A 140 -2.78 0.71 -20.38
N GLY A 141 -3.81 0.13 -20.99
CA GLY A 141 -5.19 0.15 -20.48
C GLY A 141 -5.46 -0.87 -19.38
N PRO A 142 -6.61 -0.76 -18.68
CA PRO A 142 -7.03 -1.76 -17.71
C PRO A 142 -7.43 -3.07 -18.39
N THR A 143 -7.05 -4.21 -17.82
CA THR A 143 -7.50 -5.53 -18.27
C THR A 143 -7.98 -6.36 -17.07
N ARG A 144 -8.55 -7.55 -17.33
CA ARG A 144 -8.91 -8.49 -16.26
C ARG A 144 -7.69 -9.00 -15.48
N THR A 145 -6.49 -8.97 -16.07
CA THR A 145 -5.25 -9.47 -15.47
C THR A 145 -4.43 -8.39 -14.78
N THR A 146 -4.54 -7.13 -15.20
CA THR A 146 -3.71 -6.05 -14.65
C THR A 146 -4.03 -5.77 -13.17
N PHE A 147 -5.31 -5.84 -12.75
CA PHE A 147 -5.68 -5.60 -11.36
C PHE A 147 -5.17 -6.67 -10.39
N PRO A 148 -5.32 -7.99 -10.65
CA PRO A 148 -4.67 -9.02 -9.84
C PRO A 148 -3.15 -8.87 -9.77
N MET A 149 -2.49 -8.56 -10.90
CA MET A 149 -1.04 -8.36 -10.93
C MET A 149 -0.62 -7.14 -10.09
N ARG A 150 -1.37 -6.03 -10.19
CA ARG A 150 -1.18 -4.85 -9.32
C ARG A 150 -1.32 -5.19 -7.85
N ASN A 151 -2.28 -6.03 -7.48
CA ASN A 151 -2.48 -6.42 -6.07
C ASN A 151 -1.26 -7.17 -5.52
N ALA A 152 -0.59 -7.98 -6.35
CA ALA A 152 0.65 -8.65 -5.96
C ALA A 152 1.79 -7.65 -5.71
N VAL A 153 1.89 -6.59 -6.52
CA VAL A 153 2.87 -5.51 -6.30
C VAL A 153 2.55 -4.71 -5.05
N SER A 154 1.28 -4.34 -4.84
CA SER A 154 0.84 -3.59 -3.66
C SER A 154 1.10 -4.37 -2.37
N ALA A 155 0.76 -5.66 -2.34
CA ALA A 155 1.10 -6.54 -1.20
C ALA A 155 2.62 -6.69 -1.04
N GLY A 156 3.36 -6.80 -2.15
CA GLY A 156 4.80 -7.04 -2.13
C GLY A 156 5.65 -5.85 -1.69
N LEU A 157 5.16 -4.62 -1.95
CA LEU A 157 5.79 -3.36 -1.54
C LEU A 157 5.62 -3.15 -0.02
N ALA A 158 4.55 -3.65 0.57
CA ALA A 158 4.25 -3.51 1.98
C ALA A 158 4.88 -4.61 2.84
N LEU A 159 5.15 -4.31 4.11
CA LEU A 159 5.49 -5.33 5.12
C LEU A 159 4.24 -6.04 5.66
N ALA A 160 3.09 -5.39 5.58
CA ALA A 160 1.80 -5.93 5.99
C ALA A 160 0.66 -5.42 5.11
N THR A 161 -0.44 -6.17 5.04
CA THR A 161 -1.69 -5.79 4.37
C THR A 161 -2.83 -5.77 5.38
N VAL A 162 -3.43 -4.60 5.59
CA VAL A 162 -4.68 -4.40 6.33
C VAL A 162 -5.85 -4.53 5.38
N VAL A 163 -6.74 -5.50 5.62
CA VAL A 163 -7.98 -5.66 4.85
C VAL A 163 -9.12 -5.09 5.66
N VAL A 164 -9.61 -3.91 5.29
CA VAL A 164 -10.60 -3.19 6.10
C VAL A 164 -11.99 -3.81 6.00
N GLU A 165 -12.44 -4.05 4.77
CA GLU A 165 -13.74 -4.65 4.48
C GLU A 165 -13.67 -5.35 3.12
N ALA A 166 -14.10 -6.60 3.03
CA ALA A 166 -13.92 -7.41 1.83
C ALA A 166 -14.88 -8.60 1.78
N SER A 167 -15.72 -8.67 0.75
CA SER A 167 -16.58 -9.84 0.52
C SER A 167 -15.79 -11.07 0.07
N ALA A 168 -16.41 -12.25 0.17
CA ALA A 168 -15.80 -13.52 -0.23
C ALA A 168 -15.27 -13.59 -1.68
N THR A 169 -15.82 -12.79 -2.61
CA THR A 169 -15.39 -12.72 -4.03
C THR A 169 -14.53 -11.50 -4.34
N SER A 170 -14.20 -10.69 -3.34
CA SER A 170 -13.52 -9.41 -3.55
C SER A 170 -12.04 -9.55 -3.93
N GLY A 171 -11.55 -8.57 -4.70
CA GLY A 171 -10.12 -8.45 -5.01
C GLY A 171 -9.25 -8.26 -3.77
N ALA A 172 -9.80 -7.70 -2.68
CA ALA A 172 -9.10 -7.51 -1.41
C ALA A 172 -8.83 -8.84 -0.69
N ARG A 173 -9.78 -9.79 -0.69
CA ARG A 173 -9.51 -11.18 -0.23
C ARG A 173 -8.40 -11.82 -1.04
N HIS A 174 -8.42 -11.64 -2.36
CA HIS A 174 -7.36 -12.16 -3.22
C HIS A 174 -6.00 -11.56 -2.86
N GLN A 175 -5.95 -10.25 -2.57
CA GLN A 175 -4.73 -9.58 -2.12
C GLN A 175 -4.25 -10.10 -0.76
N ALA A 176 -5.15 -10.38 0.19
CA ALA A 176 -4.79 -11.02 1.46
C ALA A 176 -4.07 -12.37 1.24
N ARG A 177 -4.57 -13.18 0.31
CA ARG A 177 -3.93 -14.45 -0.06
C ARG A 177 -2.54 -14.23 -0.70
N LEU A 178 -2.40 -13.22 -1.57
CA LEU A 178 -1.12 -12.86 -2.17
C LEU A 178 -0.11 -12.40 -1.11
N ALA A 179 -0.53 -11.58 -0.16
CA ALA A 179 0.29 -11.12 0.95
C ALA A 179 0.83 -12.30 1.78
N LEU A 180 -0.04 -13.24 2.18
CA LEU A 180 0.40 -14.46 2.89
C LEU A 180 1.38 -15.30 2.05
N GLY A 181 1.11 -15.47 0.75
CA GLY A 181 2.00 -16.19 -0.15
C GLY A 181 3.37 -15.51 -0.35
N GLN A 182 3.46 -14.20 -0.08
CA GLN A 182 4.69 -13.42 -0.09
C GLN A 182 5.36 -13.32 1.28
N GLY A 183 4.84 -14.04 2.29
CA GLY A 183 5.35 -13.99 3.67
C GLY A 183 5.05 -12.67 4.38
N ARG A 184 4.03 -11.92 3.95
CA ARG A 184 3.62 -10.65 4.57
C ARG A 184 2.53 -10.89 5.61
N LEU A 185 2.56 -10.09 6.66
CA LEU A 185 1.52 -10.07 7.67
C LEU A 185 0.20 -9.58 7.05
N VAL A 186 -0.90 -10.27 7.33
CA VAL A 186 -2.25 -9.81 7.04
C VAL A 186 -2.92 -9.40 8.34
N VAL A 187 -3.50 -8.21 8.37
CA VAL A 187 -4.22 -7.70 9.53
C VAL A 187 -5.69 -7.53 9.18
N LEU A 188 -6.57 -8.09 10.01
CA LEU A 188 -8.02 -8.07 9.84
C LEU A 188 -8.66 -7.35 11.04
N PRO A 189 -9.58 -6.40 10.83
CA PRO A 189 -10.39 -5.86 11.91
C PRO A 189 -11.35 -6.92 12.46
N ASP A 190 -11.66 -6.89 13.76
CA ASP A 190 -12.65 -7.77 14.39
C ASP A 190 -13.99 -7.73 13.67
N GLU A 191 -14.40 -6.58 13.14
CA GLU A 191 -15.67 -6.44 12.41
C GLU A 191 -15.67 -7.22 11.09
N LEU A 192 -14.54 -7.26 10.39
CA LEU A 192 -14.41 -8.08 9.18
C LEU A 192 -14.46 -9.57 9.54
N VAL A 193 -13.79 -9.96 10.62
CA VAL A 193 -13.83 -11.34 11.13
C VAL A 193 -15.25 -11.71 11.57
N GLY A 194 -15.98 -10.83 12.26
CA GLY A 194 -17.37 -11.08 12.65
C GLY A 194 -18.32 -11.21 11.45
N ALA A 195 -18.13 -10.39 10.43
CA ALA A 195 -19.03 -10.33 9.28
C ALA A 195 -18.79 -11.43 8.23
N GLU A 196 -17.54 -11.83 7.99
CA GLU A 196 -17.19 -12.64 6.82
C GLU A 196 -16.65 -14.02 7.20
N ALA A 197 -17.29 -15.09 6.71
CA ALA A 197 -16.89 -16.47 6.98
C ALA A 197 -15.46 -16.78 6.50
N TRP A 198 -15.05 -16.21 5.37
CA TRP A 198 -13.69 -16.39 4.86
C TRP A 198 -12.65 -15.73 5.78
N ALA A 199 -12.99 -14.59 6.39
CA ALA A 199 -12.10 -13.87 7.30
C ALA A 199 -11.91 -14.68 8.59
N ARG A 200 -13.00 -15.24 9.16
CA ARG A 200 -12.92 -16.20 10.27
C ARG A 200 -12.03 -17.40 9.96
N ALA A 201 -12.20 -17.99 8.78
CA ALA A 201 -11.45 -19.16 8.38
C ALA A 201 -9.93 -18.91 8.25
N VAL A 202 -9.52 -17.67 7.94
CA VAL A 202 -8.09 -17.32 7.82
C VAL A 202 -7.51 -16.69 9.08
N ALA A 203 -8.34 -16.19 10.01
CA ALA A 203 -7.89 -15.52 11.23
C ALA A 203 -6.93 -16.38 12.08
N ALA A 204 -7.09 -17.70 12.07
CA ALA A 204 -6.24 -18.64 12.81
C ALA A 204 -4.95 -19.05 12.07
N ARG A 205 -4.70 -18.54 10.86
CA ARG A 205 -3.50 -18.90 10.08
C ARG A 205 -2.28 -18.12 10.54
N ASN A 206 -1.12 -18.75 10.46
CA ASN A 206 0.16 -18.06 10.63
C ASN A 206 0.28 -16.88 9.64
N GLY A 207 0.82 -15.76 10.12
CA GLY A 207 0.91 -14.53 9.34
C GLY A 207 -0.40 -13.75 9.25
N VAL A 208 -1.43 -14.10 10.04
CA VAL A 208 -2.65 -13.31 10.20
C VAL A 208 -2.74 -12.78 11.63
N ALA A 209 -3.11 -11.51 11.76
CA ALA A 209 -3.42 -10.86 13.03
C ALA A 209 -4.81 -10.26 12.98
N VAL A 210 -5.51 -10.27 14.12
CA VAL A 210 -6.81 -9.65 14.28
C VAL A 210 -6.68 -8.47 15.25
N VAL A 211 -7.34 -7.36 14.93
CA VAL A 211 -7.29 -6.12 15.72
C VAL A 211 -8.68 -5.59 16.03
N GLY A 212 -8.92 -5.24 17.29
CA GLY A 212 -10.17 -4.62 17.73
C GLY A 212 -10.14 -3.10 17.73
N ASP A 213 -8.96 -2.49 17.74
CA ASP A 213 -8.81 -1.04 17.80
C ASP A 213 -7.56 -0.53 17.04
N LEU A 214 -7.47 0.80 16.92
CA LEU A 214 -6.41 1.49 16.20
C LEU A 214 -5.04 1.38 16.89
N GLY A 215 -5.00 1.33 18.23
CA GLY A 215 -3.76 1.18 18.99
C GLY A 215 -3.16 -0.20 18.83
N GLY A 216 -3.98 -1.25 18.87
CA GLY A 216 -3.60 -2.62 18.57
C GLY A 216 -3.08 -2.79 17.14
N LEU A 217 -3.70 -2.11 16.17
CA LEU A 217 -3.20 -2.06 14.79
C LEU A 217 -1.78 -1.52 14.72
N VAL A 218 -1.52 -0.32 15.27
CA VAL A 218 -0.19 0.29 15.27
C VAL A 218 0.81 -0.58 16.02
N GLY A 219 0.45 -1.09 17.20
CA GLY A 219 1.34 -1.92 18.02
C GLY A 219 1.77 -3.23 17.35
N ILE A 220 0.86 -3.90 16.62
CA ILE A 220 1.18 -5.11 15.85
C ILE A 220 2.15 -4.78 14.71
N LEU A 221 1.89 -3.69 13.98
CA LEU A 221 2.70 -3.31 12.83
C LEU A 221 4.09 -2.81 13.25
N ASP A 222 4.22 -2.13 14.39
CA ASP A 222 5.52 -1.76 14.93
C ASP A 222 6.35 -2.97 15.38
N ARG A 223 5.71 -3.99 15.96
CA ARG A 223 6.40 -5.26 16.23
C ARG A 223 6.87 -5.91 14.94
N GLN A 224 6.01 -5.97 13.91
CA GLN A 224 6.38 -6.51 12.61
C GLN A 224 7.55 -5.73 11.98
N ALA A 225 7.53 -4.39 12.03
CA ALA A 225 8.60 -3.57 11.50
C ALA A 225 9.95 -3.82 12.21
N ARG A 226 9.95 -4.00 13.55
CA ARG A 226 11.16 -4.34 14.31
C ARG A 226 11.73 -5.72 13.96
N LEU A 227 10.86 -6.72 13.79
CA LEU A 227 11.27 -8.06 13.36
C LEU A 227 11.91 -8.02 11.96
N GLU A 228 11.28 -7.31 11.04
CA GLU A 228 11.77 -7.14 9.67
C GLU A 228 13.08 -6.36 9.62
N ALA A 229 13.23 -5.30 10.44
CA ALA A 229 14.48 -4.54 10.51
C ALA A 229 15.67 -5.39 10.95
N THR A 230 15.47 -6.23 11.96
CA THR A 230 16.49 -7.15 12.47
C THR A 230 16.88 -8.20 11.42
N THR A 231 15.91 -8.70 10.65
CA THR A 231 16.12 -9.78 9.69
C THR A 231 16.73 -9.29 8.37
N LYS A 232 16.36 -8.08 7.92
CA LYS A 232 16.71 -7.55 6.59
C LYS A 232 17.78 -6.46 6.62
N GLY A 233 18.40 -6.19 7.78
CA GLY A 233 19.39 -5.12 7.94
C GLY A 233 18.84 -3.73 7.63
N GLN A 234 17.53 -3.50 7.81
CA GLN A 234 16.92 -2.18 7.63
C GLN A 234 17.19 -1.32 8.87
N PRO A 235 17.29 0.01 8.72
CA PRO A 235 17.46 0.90 9.87
C PRO A 235 16.32 0.70 10.87
N SER A 236 16.66 0.61 12.16
CA SER A 236 15.66 0.48 13.23
C SER A 236 14.68 1.66 13.19
N PRO A 237 13.38 1.46 13.43
CA PRO A 237 12.42 2.56 13.47
C PRO A 237 12.83 3.56 14.56
N SER A 238 13.13 4.80 14.15
CA SER A 238 13.40 5.89 15.09
C SER A 238 12.11 6.24 15.83
N VAL A 239 12.15 6.20 17.16
CA VAL A 239 11.08 6.77 17.99
C VAL A 239 11.25 8.29 17.96
N SER A 240 10.80 8.92 16.88
CA SER A 240 10.75 10.39 16.82
C SER A 240 9.34 10.84 17.20
N GLY A 241 9.17 11.16 18.48
CA GLY A 241 8.10 12.07 18.91
C GLY A 241 8.32 13.47 18.32
N PRO A 242 7.31 14.36 18.37
CA PRO A 242 7.33 15.65 17.69
C PRO A 242 8.14 16.74 18.44
N GLU A 243 9.41 16.47 18.73
CA GLU A 243 10.37 17.49 19.17
C GLU A 243 11.71 17.28 18.49
N GLN A 244 11.92 17.93 17.35
CA GLN A 244 13.22 18.49 16.89
C GLN A 244 13.06 19.09 15.50
N LEU A 245 12.36 20.22 15.43
CA LEU A 245 12.56 21.23 14.39
C LEU A 245 12.49 22.61 15.05
N ARG A 246 13.49 22.89 15.89
CA ARG A 246 13.94 24.25 16.20
C ARG A 246 15.46 24.22 16.17
N LEU A 247 16.03 25.16 15.41
CA LEU A 247 17.45 25.37 15.12
C LEU A 247 17.97 24.56 13.92
N LEU A 248 17.77 25.08 12.71
CA LEU A 248 18.79 25.81 11.94
C LEU A 248 18.09 26.65 10.85
#